data_AF-A0A4U0FE89-F1
#
_entry.id   AF-A0A4U0FE89-F1
#
_cell.length_a   1.000
_cell.length_b   1.000
_cell.length_c   1.000
_cell.angle_alpha   90.00
_cell.angle_beta   90.00
_cell.angle_gamma   90.00
#
_symmetry.space_group_name_H-M   'P 1'
#
loop_
_entity.id
_entity.type
_entity.pdbx_description
1 polymer ?
#
loop_
_entity_poly.entity_id
_entity_poly.type
_entity_poly.pdbx_seq_one_letter_code
_entity_poly.pdbx_strand_id
1 'polypeptide(L)'
;MNHSQALDPEFDRVYDLRPQPELTQENREISVLFAQLQTLPLGTPAFRQAMANVYQHLQTASRALALACGISSEFRYLPDVWGLPELNIFHGRFLVPMSYHLNTALGAAEILAAGRGRTPYFPLMVGCMLATVRLWQRLPEAIDNLRRAAGPRHTATVNLTEQTSRTIAVATQQGLMVARSSVSTAQWNVSVRASELAHSVREKVSQMMAGESY
;
A
#
# COMPACT_ATOMS: atom_id res chain seq x y z
N MET A 1 -29.06 25.39 10.65
CA MET A 1 -29.58 24.63 9.50
C MET A 1 -28.94 23.26 9.54
N ASN A 2 -29.73 22.23 9.88
CA ASN A 2 -29.32 20.84 9.94
C ASN A 2 -29.35 20.26 8.53
N HIS A 3 -28.20 19.94 7.95
CA HIS A 3 -28.12 19.08 6.77
C HIS A 3 -27.87 17.65 7.22
N SER A 4 -28.93 16.98 7.70
CA SER A 4 -29.00 15.53 7.67
C SER A 4 -29.77 15.18 6.40
N GLN A 5 -29.04 15.06 5.28
CA GLN A 5 -29.55 14.31 4.14
C GLN A 5 -29.50 12.85 4.55
N ALA A 6 -30.67 12.29 4.87
CA ALA A 6 -30.83 10.85 4.96
C ALA A 6 -30.33 10.26 3.63
N LEU A 7 -29.37 9.34 3.72
CA LEU A 7 -28.90 8.57 2.58
C LEU A 7 -30.10 7.84 1.97
N ASP A 8 -30.06 7.69 0.64
CA ASP A 8 -31.09 7.00 -0.14
C ASP A 8 -31.35 5.59 0.46
N PRO A 9 -32.58 5.23 0.84
CA PRO A 9 -32.90 3.95 1.45
C PRO A 9 -32.61 2.73 0.53
N GLU A 10 -32.40 2.93 -0.78
CA GLU A 10 -31.87 1.87 -1.65
C GLU A 10 -30.37 1.61 -1.45
N PHE A 11 -29.60 2.64 -1.07
CA PHE A 11 -28.16 2.51 -0.79
C PHE A 11 -27.89 1.67 0.48
N ASP A 12 -28.76 1.78 1.49
CA ASP A 12 -28.67 0.97 2.72
C ASP A 12 -29.00 -0.52 2.47
N ARG A 13 -29.96 -0.83 1.58
CA ARG A 13 -30.39 -2.22 1.33
C ARG A 13 -29.34 -3.11 0.66
N VAL A 14 -28.42 -2.54 -0.13
CA VAL A 14 -27.39 -3.29 -0.86
C VAL A 14 -26.19 -3.68 0.03
N TYR A 15 -26.04 -3.04 1.19
CA TYR A 15 -25.01 -3.38 2.18
C TYR A 15 -25.52 -4.29 3.31
N ASP A 16 -26.82 -4.26 3.61
CA ASP A 16 -27.40 -4.95 4.77
C ASP A 16 -27.70 -6.45 4.54
N LEU A 17 -27.69 -6.91 3.28
CA LEU A 17 -28.05 -8.31 2.92
C LEU A 17 -26.86 -9.23 2.65
N ARG A 18 -25.62 -8.73 2.71
CA ARG A 18 -24.45 -9.58 2.45
C ARG A 18 -24.02 -10.29 3.73
N PRO A 19 -23.75 -11.60 3.68
CA PRO A 19 -23.24 -12.31 4.84
C PRO A 19 -21.93 -11.68 5.30
N GLN A 20 -21.95 -11.16 6.52
CA GLN A 20 -20.75 -10.61 7.14
C GLN A 20 -19.77 -11.75 7.43
N PRO A 21 -18.48 -11.59 7.12
CA PRO A 21 -17.49 -12.60 7.46
C PRO A 21 -17.46 -12.81 8.97
N GLU A 22 -17.45 -14.07 9.42
CA GLU A 22 -17.18 -14.39 10.82
C GLU A 22 -15.71 -14.09 11.12
N LEU A 23 -15.46 -12.94 11.76
CA LEU A 23 -14.12 -12.45 12.10
C LEU A 23 -13.84 -12.48 13.62
N THR A 24 -14.56 -13.31 14.38
CA THR A 24 -14.49 -13.32 15.85
C THR A 24 -13.09 -13.67 16.38
N GLN A 25 -12.35 -14.53 15.67
CA GLN A 25 -10.98 -14.88 16.06
C GLN A 25 -10.01 -13.73 15.75
N GLU A 26 -10.11 -13.15 14.56
CA GLU A 26 -9.26 -12.06 14.09
C GLU A 26 -9.49 -10.79 14.89
N ASN A 27 -10.73 -10.49 15.24
CA ASN A 27 -11.10 -9.37 16.11
C ASN A 27 -10.50 -9.53 17.53
N ARG A 28 -10.45 -10.75 18.05
CA ARG A 28 -9.77 -11.04 19.33
C ARG A 28 -8.26 -10.88 19.20
N GLU A 29 -7.67 -11.43 18.15
CA GLU A 29 -6.23 -11.36 17.92
C GLU A 29 -5.75 -9.92 17.70
N ILE A 30 -6.44 -9.13 16.87
CA ILE A 30 -6.06 -7.72 16.62
C ILE A 30 -6.18 -6.88 17.90
N SER A 31 -7.17 -7.17 18.75
CA SER A 31 -7.33 -6.49 20.04
C SER A 31 -6.14 -6.77 20.97
N VAL A 32 -5.67 -8.02 21.03
CA VAL A 32 -4.48 -8.41 21.80
C VAL A 32 -3.22 -7.74 21.26
N LEU A 33 -3.04 -7.70 19.93
CA LEU A 33 -1.90 -7.05 19.30
C LEU A 33 -1.92 -5.53 19.56
N PHE A 34 -3.08 -4.88 19.44
CA PHE A 34 -3.21 -3.45 19.69
C PHE A 34 -2.96 -3.08 21.15
N ALA A 35 -3.36 -3.92 22.10
CA ALA A 35 -3.02 -3.73 23.51
C ALA A 35 -1.50 -3.71 23.72
N GLN A 36 -0.75 -4.62 23.08
CA GLN A 36 0.73 -4.63 23.15
C GLN A 36 1.37 -3.39 22.51
N LEU A 37 0.75 -2.86 21.44
CA LEU A 37 1.22 -1.66 20.73
C LEU A 37 0.85 -0.34 21.44
N GLN A 38 0.09 -0.34 22.53
CA GLN A 38 -0.17 0.88 23.32
C GLN A 38 1.13 1.49 23.87
N THR A 39 2.18 0.69 24.02
CA THR A 39 3.50 1.11 24.51
C THR A 39 4.38 1.77 23.43
N LEU A 40 3.89 1.91 22.19
CA LEU A 40 4.63 2.59 21.13
C LEU A 40 5.02 4.02 21.56
N PRO A 41 6.23 4.50 21.24
CA PRO A 41 6.73 5.79 21.70
C PRO A 41 6.17 6.98 20.90
N LEU A 42 4.88 6.95 20.53
CA LEU A 42 4.22 7.87 19.58
C LEU A 42 4.39 9.36 19.94
N GLY A 43 4.41 9.67 21.23
CA GLY A 43 4.54 11.04 21.74
C GLY A 43 5.97 11.56 21.87
N THR A 44 6.98 10.70 21.68
CA THR A 44 8.37 11.08 21.93
C THR A 44 8.96 11.91 20.77
N PRO A 45 9.82 12.91 21.05
CA PRO A 45 10.48 13.68 20.00
C PRO A 45 11.31 12.80 19.05
N ALA A 46 12.03 11.81 19.58
CA ALA A 46 12.84 10.89 18.80
C ALA A 46 12.01 10.07 17.81
N PHE A 47 10.86 9.54 18.24
CA PHE A 47 9.95 8.81 17.36
C PHE A 47 9.36 9.73 16.28
N ARG A 48 8.89 10.94 16.64
CA ARG A 48 8.37 11.90 15.65
C ARG A 48 9.42 12.24 14.59
N GLN A 49 10.66 12.46 14.99
CA GLN A 49 11.76 12.72 14.06
C GLN A 49 12.03 11.51 13.15
N ALA A 50 12.00 10.29 13.69
CA ALA A 50 12.13 9.09 12.88
C ALA A 50 11.00 8.97 11.85
N MET A 51 9.76 9.26 12.24
CA MET A 51 8.60 9.23 11.34
C MET A 51 8.66 10.34 10.28
N ALA A 52 9.22 11.51 10.60
CA ALA A 52 9.50 12.55 9.62
C ALA A 52 10.51 12.07 8.56
N ASN A 53 11.56 11.33 8.98
CA ASN A 53 12.52 10.74 8.06
C ASN A 53 11.87 9.65 7.20
N VAL A 54 11.02 8.79 7.78
CA VAL A 54 10.21 7.81 7.02
C VAL A 54 9.36 8.53 5.97
N TYR A 55 8.66 9.59 6.37
CA TYR A 55 7.83 10.40 5.46
C TYR A 55 8.65 10.95 4.28
N GLN A 56 9.87 11.47 4.50
CA GLN A 56 10.74 11.93 3.41
C GLN A 56 11.12 10.82 2.41
N HIS A 57 11.44 9.63 2.92
CA HIS A 57 11.68 8.46 2.05
C HIS A 57 10.42 8.09 1.24
N LEU A 58 9.25 8.09 1.88
CA LEU A 58 8.00 7.79 1.20
C LEU A 58 7.58 8.87 0.19
N GLN A 59 7.92 10.15 0.41
CA GLN A 59 7.73 11.21 -0.58
C GLN A 59 8.59 10.96 -1.82
N THR A 60 9.83 10.50 -1.64
CA THR A 60 10.72 10.13 -2.76
C THR A 60 10.15 8.96 -3.54
N ALA A 61 9.71 7.91 -2.85
CA ALA A 61 9.04 6.77 -3.48
C ALA A 61 7.75 7.19 -4.21
N SER A 62 6.95 8.08 -3.62
CA SER A 62 5.66 8.54 -4.18
C SER A 62 5.86 9.32 -5.48
N ARG A 63 6.85 10.22 -5.52
CA ARG A 63 7.22 10.94 -6.76
C ARG A 63 7.68 9.99 -7.85
N ALA A 64 8.52 9.01 -7.51
CA ALA A 64 8.97 8.00 -8.47
C ALA A 64 7.78 7.16 -8.98
N LEU A 65 6.86 6.76 -8.11
CA LEU A 65 5.66 6.03 -8.52
C LEU A 65 4.78 6.86 -9.45
N ALA A 66 4.58 8.15 -9.17
CA ALA A 66 3.82 9.04 -10.05
C ALA A 66 4.41 9.10 -11.46
N LEU A 67 5.74 9.18 -11.58
CA LEU A 67 6.44 9.13 -12.87
C LEU A 67 6.26 7.77 -13.57
N ALA A 68 6.39 6.65 -12.86
CA ALA A 68 6.18 5.32 -13.43
C ALA A 68 4.73 5.13 -13.93
N CYS A 69 3.74 5.62 -13.17
CA CYS A 69 2.33 5.64 -13.58
C CYS A 69 2.09 6.53 -14.80
N GLY A 70 2.74 7.70 -14.85
CA GLY A 70 2.69 8.62 -15.99
C GLY A 70 3.22 7.96 -17.26
N ILE A 71 4.44 7.41 -17.20
CA ILE A 71 5.06 6.70 -18.32
C ILE A 71 4.16 5.53 -18.78
N SER A 72 3.66 4.71 -17.84
CA SER A 72 2.73 3.63 -18.17
C SER A 72 1.44 4.10 -18.83
N SER A 73 0.97 5.31 -18.50
CA SER A 73 -0.23 5.88 -19.10
C SER A 73 0.04 6.42 -20.50
N GLU A 74 1.23 6.95 -20.77
CA GLU A 74 1.63 7.37 -22.12
C GLU A 74 1.58 6.22 -23.12
N PHE A 75 1.99 5.00 -22.73
CA PHE A 75 1.85 3.80 -23.56
C PHE A 75 0.41 3.54 -24.01
N ARG A 76 -0.61 3.99 -23.28
CA ARG A 76 -2.02 3.80 -23.70
C ARG A 76 -2.43 4.68 -24.88
N TYR A 77 -1.65 5.71 -25.20
CA TYR A 77 -1.90 6.64 -26.30
C TYR A 77 -1.06 6.34 -27.55
N LEU A 78 -0.20 5.31 -27.50
CA LEU A 78 0.66 4.92 -28.61
C LEU A 78 0.00 3.75 -29.39
N PRO A 79 -0.37 3.93 -30.68
CA PRO A 79 -1.15 2.94 -31.42
C PRO A 79 -0.51 1.55 -31.53
N ASP A 80 0.82 1.47 -31.56
CA ASP A 80 1.59 0.24 -31.75
C ASP A 80 1.76 -0.60 -30.47
N VAL A 81 1.41 -0.04 -29.31
CA VAL A 81 1.48 -0.69 -27.99
C VAL A 81 0.14 -0.59 -27.23
N TRP A 82 -0.88 -0.05 -27.88
CA TRP A 82 -2.22 0.04 -27.34
C TRP A 82 -2.83 -1.36 -27.18
N GLY A 83 -3.39 -1.63 -26.00
CA GLY A 83 -4.07 -2.89 -25.73
C GLY A 83 -3.16 -4.06 -25.34
N LEU A 84 -1.84 -3.83 -25.20
CA LEU A 84 -0.93 -4.88 -24.75
C LEU A 84 -1.34 -5.44 -23.37
N PRO A 85 -1.56 -6.76 -23.25
CA PRO A 85 -1.86 -7.40 -21.96
C PRO A 85 -0.77 -7.11 -20.91
N GLU A 86 0.49 -7.06 -21.30
CA GLU A 86 1.64 -6.80 -20.43
C GLU A 86 1.60 -5.39 -19.85
N LEU A 87 1.13 -4.40 -20.62
CA LEU A 87 0.93 -3.04 -20.12
C LEU A 87 -0.18 -3.00 -19.06
N ASN A 88 -1.27 -3.73 -19.29
CA ASN A 88 -2.36 -3.86 -18.31
C ASN A 88 -1.92 -4.60 -17.05
N ILE A 89 -1.12 -5.66 -17.19
CA ILE A 89 -0.52 -6.38 -16.06
C ILE A 89 0.40 -5.45 -15.27
N PHE A 90 1.35 -4.80 -15.94
CA PHE A 90 2.29 -3.87 -15.31
C PHE A 90 1.56 -2.76 -14.54
N HIS A 91 0.63 -2.06 -15.20
CA HIS A 91 -0.11 -0.97 -14.58
C HIS A 91 -1.08 -1.46 -13.49
N GLY A 92 -1.97 -2.38 -13.84
CA GLY A 92 -3.09 -2.78 -13.01
C GLY A 92 -2.72 -3.70 -11.85
N ARG A 93 -1.75 -4.61 -12.04
CA ARG A 93 -1.35 -5.57 -10.99
C ARG A 93 -0.19 -5.09 -10.13
N PHE A 94 0.58 -4.09 -10.58
CA PHE A 94 1.72 -3.58 -9.81
C PHE A 94 1.58 -2.12 -9.44
N LEU A 95 1.51 -1.20 -10.41
CA LEU A 95 1.54 0.23 -10.11
C LEU A 95 0.31 0.70 -9.31
N VAL A 96 -0.88 0.25 -9.68
CA VAL A 96 -2.12 0.60 -8.97
C VAL A 96 -2.08 0.11 -7.51
N PRO A 97 -1.81 -1.18 -7.21
CA PRO A 97 -1.65 -1.64 -5.83
C PRO A 97 -0.53 -0.93 -5.06
N MET A 98 0.63 -0.68 -5.71
CA MET A 98 1.72 0.08 -5.08
C MET A 98 1.26 1.49 -4.71
N SER A 99 0.44 2.15 -5.54
CA SER A 99 -0.05 3.51 -5.27
C SER A 99 -0.94 3.57 -4.05
N TYR A 100 -1.84 2.59 -3.89
CA TYR A 100 -2.69 2.47 -2.72
C TYR A 100 -1.85 2.33 -1.44
N HIS A 101 -0.91 1.39 -1.43
CA HIS A 101 -0.09 1.13 -0.27
C HIS A 101 0.83 2.31 0.05
N LEU A 102 1.48 2.87 -0.96
CA LEU A 102 2.43 3.95 -0.76
C LEU A 102 1.75 5.22 -0.26
N ASN A 103 0.60 5.60 -0.81
CA ASN A 103 -0.16 6.76 -0.33
C ASN A 103 -0.68 6.55 1.09
N THR A 104 -1.14 5.33 1.42
CA THR A 104 -1.60 4.99 2.77
C THR A 104 -0.45 5.08 3.78
N ALA A 105 0.72 4.52 3.44
CA ALA A 105 1.91 4.62 4.27
C ALA A 105 2.37 6.07 4.43
N LEU A 106 2.35 6.85 3.35
CA LEU A 106 2.75 8.25 3.35
C LEU A 106 1.89 9.08 4.30
N GLY A 107 0.56 8.96 4.21
CA GLY A 107 -0.36 9.67 5.11
C GLY A 107 -0.21 9.23 6.58
N ALA A 108 -0.01 7.94 6.83
CA ALA A 108 0.25 7.45 8.18
C ALA A 108 1.57 8.02 8.76
N ALA A 109 2.65 8.03 7.96
CA ALA A 109 3.94 8.61 8.34
C ALA A 109 3.83 10.11 8.66
N GLU A 110 3.11 10.86 7.83
CA GLU A 110 2.85 12.29 8.04
C GLU A 110 2.13 12.55 9.37
N ILE A 111 1.06 11.81 9.64
CA ILE A 111 0.27 11.93 10.88
C ILE A 111 1.13 11.58 12.11
N LEU A 112 1.93 10.52 12.01
CA LEU A 112 2.84 10.09 13.08
C LEU A 112 3.94 11.14 13.32
N ALA A 113 4.54 11.69 12.27
CA ALA A 113 5.56 12.74 12.35
C ALA A 113 5.02 14.03 13.01
N ALA A 114 3.76 14.38 12.71
CA ALA A 114 3.07 15.52 13.30
C ALA A 114 2.65 15.30 14.78
N GLY A 115 2.93 14.13 15.37
CA GLY A 115 2.51 13.81 16.73
C GLY A 115 1.01 13.58 16.90
N ARG A 116 0.27 13.42 15.80
CA ARG A 116 -1.17 13.11 15.77
C ARG A 116 -1.43 11.61 15.62
N GLY A 117 -0.38 10.80 15.80
CA GLY A 117 -0.37 9.36 15.66
C GLY A 117 -1.31 8.65 16.64
N ARG A 118 -2.01 7.62 16.16
CA ARG A 118 -2.70 6.63 16.99
C ARG A 118 -2.06 5.26 16.79
N THR A 119 -2.25 4.36 17.76
CA THR A 119 -1.69 3.01 17.75
C THR A 119 -1.85 2.27 16.41
N PRO A 120 -2.98 2.32 15.69
CA PRO A 120 -3.12 1.60 14.42
C PRO A 120 -2.29 2.17 13.26
N TYR A 121 -1.81 3.41 13.34
CA TYR A 121 -1.16 4.07 12.20
C TYR A 121 0.25 3.54 11.94
N PHE A 122 1.01 3.23 13.00
CA PHE A 122 2.34 2.65 12.84
C PHE A 122 2.32 1.26 12.16
N PRO A 123 1.52 0.26 12.63
CA PRO A 123 1.41 -1.00 11.92
C PRO A 123 0.83 -0.81 10.51
N LEU A 124 -0.19 0.03 10.32
CA LEU A 124 -0.72 0.31 8.97
C LEU A 124 0.37 0.81 8.00
N MET A 125 1.19 1.76 8.45
CA MET A 125 2.32 2.29 7.69
C MET A 125 3.31 1.17 7.32
N VAL A 126 3.77 0.41 8.32
CA VAL A 126 4.72 -0.70 8.14
C VAL A 126 4.17 -1.75 7.17
N GLY A 127 2.92 -2.18 7.36
CA GLY A 127 2.25 -3.16 6.52
C GLY A 127 2.17 -2.74 5.06
N CYS A 128 1.83 -1.46 4.81
CA CYS A 128 1.77 -0.92 3.47
C CYS A 128 3.16 -0.81 2.82
N MET A 129 4.18 -0.40 3.57
CA MET A 129 5.57 -0.37 3.06
C MET A 129 6.08 -1.77 2.70
N LEU A 130 5.79 -2.76 3.54
CA LEU A 130 6.11 -4.18 3.26
C LEU A 130 5.37 -4.68 2.02
N ALA A 131 4.10 -4.32 1.85
CA ALA A 131 3.33 -4.69 0.65
C ALA A 131 3.93 -4.09 -0.62
N THR A 132 4.37 -2.82 -0.59
CA THR A 132 5.08 -2.19 -1.70
C THR A 132 6.38 -2.93 -2.04
N VAL A 133 7.16 -3.34 -1.04
CA VAL A 133 8.39 -4.13 -1.26
C VAL A 133 8.09 -5.52 -1.84
N ARG A 134 7.02 -6.18 -1.40
CA ARG A 134 6.60 -7.48 -1.97
C ARG A 134 6.17 -7.36 -3.43
N LEU A 135 5.42 -6.30 -3.78
CA LEU A 135 5.04 -6.03 -5.16
C LEU A 135 6.29 -5.79 -6.03
N TRP A 136 7.30 -5.10 -5.49
CA TRP A 136 8.56 -4.87 -6.18
C TRP A 136 9.31 -6.16 -6.51
N GLN A 137 9.31 -7.16 -5.62
CA GLN A 137 10.03 -8.43 -5.86
C GLN A 137 9.57 -9.17 -7.12
N ARG A 138 8.33 -8.95 -7.57
CA ARG A 138 7.75 -9.56 -8.78
C ARG A 138 7.70 -8.59 -9.97
N LEU A 139 8.02 -7.31 -9.77
CA LEU A 139 7.93 -6.30 -10.82
C LEU A 139 8.96 -6.48 -11.96
N PRO A 140 10.22 -6.91 -11.73
CA PRO A 140 11.18 -7.11 -12.80
C PRO A 140 10.69 -8.04 -13.91
N GLU A 141 10.01 -9.13 -13.56
CA GLU A 141 9.45 -10.07 -14.54
C GLU A 141 8.37 -9.39 -15.42
N ALA A 142 7.50 -8.58 -14.82
CA ALA A 142 6.48 -7.84 -15.56
C ALA A 142 7.09 -6.77 -16.49
N ILE A 143 8.17 -6.12 -16.05
CA ILE A 143 8.92 -5.16 -16.88
C ILE A 143 9.60 -5.88 -18.05
N ASP A 144 10.21 -7.03 -17.82
CA ASP A 144 10.85 -7.81 -18.89
C ASP A 144 9.83 -8.30 -19.93
N ASN A 145 8.65 -8.74 -19.48
CA ASN A 145 7.53 -9.09 -20.35
C ASN A 145 7.06 -7.87 -21.17
N LEU A 146 6.88 -6.72 -20.53
CA LEU A 146 6.51 -5.48 -21.21
C LEU A 146 7.57 -5.06 -22.23
N ARG A 147 8.87 -5.18 -21.90
CA ARG A 147 9.98 -4.85 -22.81
C ARG A 147 9.95 -5.72 -24.07
N ARG A 148 9.68 -7.02 -23.92
CA ARG A 148 9.54 -7.95 -25.05
C ARG A 148 8.32 -7.63 -25.90
N ALA A 149 7.17 -7.38 -25.27
CA ALA A 149 5.90 -7.14 -25.96
C ALA A 149 5.84 -5.79 -26.68
N ALA A 150 6.35 -4.72 -26.07
CA ALA A 150 6.39 -3.39 -26.68
C ALA A 150 7.40 -3.31 -27.85
N GLY A 151 8.39 -4.21 -27.88
CA GLY A 151 9.37 -4.27 -28.95
C GLY A 151 10.47 -3.20 -28.88
N PRO A 152 11.46 -3.27 -29.79
CA PRO A 152 12.73 -2.55 -29.63
C PRO A 152 12.59 -1.03 -29.54
N ARG A 153 11.63 -0.44 -30.29
CA ARG A 153 11.40 1.02 -30.34
C ARG A 153 11.08 1.64 -28.98
N HIS A 154 10.48 0.86 -28.07
CA HIS A 154 10.02 1.35 -26.77
C HIS A 154 10.94 0.96 -25.61
N THR A 155 12.08 0.31 -25.90
CA THR A 155 13.04 -0.18 -24.89
C THR A 155 13.51 0.94 -23.97
N ALA A 156 13.81 2.13 -24.51
CA ALA A 156 14.27 3.25 -23.71
C ALA A 156 13.23 3.69 -22.67
N THR A 157 11.96 3.77 -23.07
CA THR A 157 10.83 4.13 -22.19
C THR A 157 10.58 3.07 -21.11
N VAL A 158 10.67 1.78 -21.47
CA VAL A 158 10.55 0.69 -20.50
C VAL A 158 11.73 0.71 -19.51
N ASN A 159 12.95 0.97 -19.97
CA ASN A 159 14.13 1.07 -19.09
C ASN A 159 14.02 2.28 -18.13
N LEU A 160 13.49 3.41 -18.59
CA LEU A 160 13.22 4.56 -17.72
C LEU A 160 12.19 4.21 -16.64
N THR A 161 11.15 3.45 -17.00
CA THR A 161 10.15 2.95 -16.06
C THR A 161 10.79 2.04 -15.01
N GLU A 162 11.68 1.14 -15.43
CA GLU A 162 12.42 0.25 -14.54
C GLU A 162 13.31 1.02 -13.57
N GLN A 163 14.10 1.97 -14.06
CA GLN A 163 14.96 2.82 -13.24
C GLN A 163 14.15 3.58 -12.20
N THR A 164 13.05 4.18 -12.63
CA THR A 164 12.12 4.90 -11.75
C THR A 164 11.54 3.96 -10.69
N SER A 165 11.16 2.75 -11.08
CA SER A 165 10.58 1.77 -10.16
C SER A 165 11.60 1.25 -9.14
N ARG A 166 12.90 1.18 -9.48
CA ARG A 166 13.97 0.88 -8.52
C ARG A 166 14.04 1.92 -7.39
N THR A 167 13.86 3.20 -7.71
CA THR A 167 13.83 4.28 -6.72
C THR A 167 12.69 4.09 -5.71
N ILE A 168 11.52 3.62 -6.14
CA ILE A 168 10.38 3.32 -5.25
C ILE A 168 10.80 2.29 -4.19
N ALA A 169 11.42 1.19 -4.62
CA ALA A 169 11.82 0.10 -3.75
C ALA A 169 12.91 0.51 -2.75
N VAL A 170 13.98 1.15 -3.24
CA VAL A 170 15.10 1.60 -2.41
C VAL A 170 14.63 2.58 -1.34
N ALA A 171 13.85 3.59 -1.73
CA ALA A 171 13.33 4.58 -0.78
C ALA A 171 12.38 3.93 0.24
N THR A 172 11.49 3.03 -0.19
CA THR A 172 10.60 2.31 0.73
C THR A 172 11.38 1.45 1.73
N GLN A 173 12.43 0.75 1.28
CA GLN A 173 13.31 -0.05 2.14
C GLN A 173 14.06 0.82 3.16
N GLN A 174 14.57 1.99 2.74
CA GLN A 174 15.20 2.95 3.66
C GLN A 174 14.21 3.42 4.73
N GLY A 175 12.99 3.77 4.34
CA GLY A 175 11.93 4.08 5.29
C GLY A 175 11.64 2.93 6.26
N LEU A 176 11.63 1.68 5.79
CA LEU A 176 11.42 0.50 6.66
C LEU A 176 12.55 0.35 7.68
N MET A 177 13.80 0.59 7.28
CA MET A 177 14.94 0.54 8.20
C MET A 177 14.83 1.59 9.31
N VAL A 178 14.41 2.82 8.96
CA VAL A 178 14.18 3.89 9.95
C VAL A 178 13.01 3.54 10.87
N ALA A 179 11.89 3.06 10.32
CA ALA A 179 10.75 2.64 11.13
C ALA A 179 11.14 1.52 12.11
N ARG A 180 11.91 0.54 11.64
CA ARG A 180 12.39 -0.59 12.45
C ARG A 180 13.25 -0.17 13.63
N SER A 181 14.16 0.78 13.42
CA SER A 181 15.08 1.26 14.45
C SER A 181 14.43 2.21 15.45
N SER A 182 13.25 2.75 15.13
CA SER A 182 12.50 3.67 15.99
C SER A 182 11.70 2.99 17.13
N VAL A 183 11.65 1.65 17.13
CA VAL A 183 10.86 0.85 18.08
C VAL A 183 11.63 -0.38 18.55
N SER A 184 11.19 -0.99 19.65
CA SER A 184 11.80 -2.23 20.12
C SER A 184 11.53 -3.40 19.16
N THR A 185 12.33 -4.47 19.25
CA THR A 185 12.10 -5.71 18.47
C THR A 185 10.72 -6.30 18.71
N ALA A 186 10.24 -6.28 19.95
CA ALA A 186 8.90 -6.79 20.26
C ALA A 186 7.82 -5.95 19.57
N GLN A 187 7.91 -4.62 19.68
CA GLN A 187 6.95 -3.70 19.04
C GLN A 187 6.95 -3.82 17.52
N TRP A 188 8.13 -4.00 16.91
CA TRP A 188 8.22 -4.25 15.47
C TRP A 188 7.51 -5.53 15.07
N ASN A 189 7.82 -6.65 15.73
CA ASN A 189 7.24 -7.95 15.40
C ASN A 189 5.71 -7.95 15.55
N VAL A 190 5.20 -7.32 16.62
CA VAL A 190 3.75 -7.15 16.82
C VAL A 190 3.15 -6.26 15.72
N SER A 191 3.84 -5.20 15.28
CA SER A 191 3.36 -4.31 14.21
C SER A 191 3.28 -5.04 12.87
N VAL A 192 4.27 -5.88 12.56
CA VAL A 192 4.27 -6.74 11.37
C VAL A 192 3.12 -7.74 11.46
N ARG A 193 2.96 -8.43 12.61
CA ARG A 193 1.87 -9.40 12.80
C ARG A 193 0.48 -8.77 12.67
N ALA A 194 0.27 -7.57 13.24
CA ALA A 194 -0.98 -6.83 13.10
C ALA A 194 -1.28 -6.49 11.63
N SER A 195 -0.25 -6.15 10.85
CA SER A 195 -0.37 -5.89 9.43
C SER A 195 -0.72 -7.13 8.62
N GLU A 196 -0.08 -8.26 8.94
CA GLU A 196 -0.34 -9.56 8.30
C GLU A 196 -1.75 -10.06 8.60
N LEU A 197 -2.22 -9.90 9.85
CA LEU A 197 -3.58 -10.23 10.23
C LEU A 197 -4.60 -9.38 9.45
N ALA A 198 -4.39 -8.06 9.36
CA ALA A 198 -5.26 -7.17 8.58
C ALA A 198 -5.28 -7.55 7.09
N HIS A 199 -4.14 -7.99 6.54
CA HIS A 199 -4.06 -8.49 5.17
C HIS A 199 -4.87 -9.79 4.99
N SER A 200 -4.71 -10.74 5.90
CA SER A 200 -5.45 -12.01 5.88
C SER A 200 -6.96 -11.80 5.98
N VAL A 201 -7.41 -10.88 6.85
CA VAL A 201 -8.83 -10.49 6.94
C VAL A 201 -9.33 -9.95 5.61
N ARG A 202 -8.57 -9.07 4.95
CA ARG A 202 -8.94 -8.52 3.64
C ARG A 202 -9.04 -9.62 2.57
N GLU A 203 -8.13 -10.59 2.57
CA GLU A 203 -8.19 -11.72 1.64
C GLU A 203 -9.43 -12.58 1.88
N LYS A 204 -9.75 -12.91 3.13
CA LYS A 204 -10.97 -13.64 3.49
C LYS A 204 -12.23 -12.92 3.03
N VAL A 205 -12.33 -11.61 3.31
CA VAL A 205 -13.44 -10.76 2.87
C VAL A 205 -13.55 -10.76 1.34
N SER A 206 -12.42 -10.60 0.64
CA SER A 206 -12.40 -10.57 -0.83
C SER A 206 -12.80 -11.91 -1.45
N GLN A 207 -12.40 -13.03 -0.86
CA GLN A 207 -12.77 -14.38 -1.33
C GLN A 207 -14.27 -14.63 -1.15
N MET A 208 -14.84 -14.21 -0.03
CA MET A 208 -16.30 -14.30 0.18
C MET A 208 -17.07 -13.46 -0.83
N MET A 209 -16.64 -12.23 -1.09
CA MET A 209 -17.29 -11.35 -2.07
C MET A 209 -17.14 -11.83 -3.51
N ALA A 210 -16.03 -12.51 -3.85
CA ALA A 210 -15.83 -13.11 -5.17
C ALA A 210 -16.63 -14.42 -5.35
N GLY A 211 -16.89 -15.15 -4.27
CA GLY A 211 -17.68 -16.38 -4.27
C GLY A 211 -19.18 -16.19 -4.51
N GLU A 212 -19.70 -14.98 -4.34
CA GLU A 212 -21.12 -14.63 -4.57
C GLU A 212 -21.40 -14.09 -5.99
N SER A 213 -20.39 -14.11 -6.86
CA SER A 213 -20.54 -13.77 -8.29
C SER A 213 -20.89 -15.04 -9.10
N TYR A 214 -22.12 -15.55 -8.94
CA TYR A 214 -22.71 -16.56 -9.83
C TYR A 214 -24.15 -16.18 -10.19
#